data_AF-A0A356IIY5-F1
#
_entry.id   AF-A0A356IIY5-F1
#
_cell.length_a   1.000
_cell.length_b   1.000
_cell.length_c   1.000
_cell.angle_alpha   90.00
_cell.angle_beta   90.00
_cell.angle_gamma   90.00
#
_symmetry.space_group_name_H-M   'P 1'
#
loop_
_entity.id
_entity.type
_entity.pdbx_description
1 polymer ?
#
loop_
_entity_poly.entity_id
_entity_poly.type
_entity_poly.pdbx_seq_one_letter_code
_entity_poly.pdbx_strand_id
1 'polypeptide(L)'
;MLHALGPKEGSGPSDRQMAKNGPCGFRAVGITPSGRKLKGWMHTEWDPGHGGTAAMLVDAAYCLARLEPQLEAETGQTGGYLTPYLAMGEVLRQQLAQHAGIHWGAEVAG
;
A
#
# COMPACT_ATOMS: atom_id res chain seq x y z
N MET A 1 10.44 0.82 -36.20
CA MET A 1 9.09 0.56 -35.64
C MET A 1 9.28 0.10 -34.20
N LEU A 2 8.64 0.75 -33.23
CA LEU A 2 8.64 0.27 -31.85
C LEU A 2 7.71 -0.96 -31.80
N HIS A 3 8.25 -2.14 -31.56
CA HIS A 3 7.42 -3.32 -31.32
C HIS A 3 6.76 -3.17 -29.94
N ALA A 4 5.44 -3.34 -29.86
CA ALA A 4 4.74 -3.35 -28.58
C ALA A 4 5.22 -4.56 -27.76
N LEU A 5 5.91 -4.30 -26.65
CA LEU A 5 6.42 -5.31 -25.72
C LEU A 5 5.40 -5.72 -24.64
N GLY A 6 4.16 -5.25 -24.76
CA GLY A 6 3.12 -5.44 -23.74
C GLY A 6 1.78 -5.89 -24.33
N PRO A 7 0.83 -6.26 -23.45
CA PRO A 7 -0.53 -6.55 -23.83
C PRO A 7 -1.15 -5.38 -24.60
N LYS A 8 -2.12 -5.65 -25.50
CA LYS A 8 -2.90 -4.58 -26.13
C LYS A 8 -3.62 -3.76 -25.05
N GLU A 9 -3.77 -2.46 -25.28
CA GLU A 9 -4.62 -1.63 -24.43
C GLU A 9 -6.00 -2.28 -24.26
N GLY A 10 -6.47 -2.39 -23.01
CA GLY A 10 -7.73 -3.06 -22.68
C GLY A 10 -7.67 -4.59 -22.59
N SER A 11 -6.51 -5.24 -22.78
CA SER A 11 -6.36 -6.70 -22.60
C SER A 11 -6.01 -7.13 -21.16
N GLY A 12 -6.31 -6.28 -20.18
CA GLY A 12 -6.22 -6.63 -18.77
C GLY A 12 -7.19 -7.76 -18.39
N PRO A 13 -7.01 -8.39 -17.23
CA PRO A 13 -7.94 -9.43 -16.76
C PRO A 13 -9.34 -8.85 -16.56
N SER A 14 -10.35 -9.66 -16.83
CA SER A 14 -11.73 -9.36 -16.48
C SER A 14 -11.93 -9.23 -14.97
N ASP A 15 -12.99 -8.55 -14.53
CA ASP A 15 -13.36 -8.44 -13.11
C ASP A 15 -13.44 -9.81 -12.42
N ARG A 16 -13.96 -10.81 -13.14
CA ARG A 16 -14.03 -12.19 -12.65
C ARG A 16 -12.65 -12.82 -12.45
N GLN A 17 -11.66 -12.48 -13.28
CA GLN A 17 -10.29 -12.96 -13.12
C GLN A 17 -9.59 -12.23 -11.97
N MET A 18 -9.79 -10.92 -11.83
CA MET A 18 -9.24 -10.14 -10.73
C MET A 18 -9.76 -10.65 -9.37
N ALA A 19 -11.08 -10.90 -9.26
CA ALA A 19 -11.69 -11.43 -8.05
C ALA A 19 -11.18 -12.83 -7.63
N LYS A 20 -10.61 -13.60 -8.55
CA LYS A 20 -10.06 -14.94 -8.26
C LYS A 20 -8.66 -14.91 -7.66
N ASN A 21 -7.91 -13.82 -7.82
CA ASN A 21 -6.55 -13.71 -7.32
C ASN A 21 -6.51 -13.62 -5.78
N GLY A 22 -7.65 -13.30 -5.14
CA GLY A 22 -7.87 -13.43 -3.71
C GLY A 22 -7.16 -12.35 -2.87
N PRO A 23 -7.37 -12.37 -1.54
CA PRO A 23 -6.77 -11.40 -0.62
C PRO A 23 -5.25 -11.52 -0.59
N CYS A 24 -4.58 -10.42 -0.22
CA CYS A 24 -3.14 -10.42 0.01
C CYS A 24 -2.78 -9.80 1.37
N GLY A 25 -1.58 -10.12 1.85
CA GLY A 25 -1.09 -9.63 3.13
C GLY A 25 0.32 -10.12 3.44
N PHE A 26 0.90 -9.58 4.49
CA PHE A 26 2.20 -10.04 5.01
C PHE A 26 2.22 -10.02 6.53
N ARG A 27 3.20 -10.72 7.10
CA ARG A 27 3.52 -10.66 8.54
C ARG A 27 4.99 -10.36 8.72
N ALA A 28 5.30 -9.39 9.56
CA ALA A 28 6.64 -9.09 10.00
C ALA A 28 6.84 -9.65 11.42
N VAL A 29 7.94 -10.35 11.66
CA VAL A 29 8.26 -10.89 13.00
C VAL A 29 9.57 -10.27 13.47
N GLY A 30 9.51 -9.61 14.63
CA GLY A 30 10.66 -9.02 15.31
C GLY A 30 10.97 -9.73 16.62
N ILE A 31 12.23 -9.73 17.03
CA ILE A 31 12.66 -10.22 18.34
C ILE A 31 13.37 -9.05 19.03
N THR A 32 12.88 -8.69 20.21
CA THR A 32 13.49 -7.63 21.03
C THR A 32 14.76 -8.13 21.71
N PRO A 33 15.66 -7.23 22.20
CA PRO A 33 16.82 -7.63 22.99
C PRO A 33 16.48 -8.46 24.23
N SER A 34 15.29 -8.26 24.79
CA SER A 34 14.75 -9.05 25.93
C SER A 34 14.25 -10.45 25.55
N GLY A 35 14.32 -10.84 24.27
CA GLY A 35 13.81 -12.12 23.75
C GLY A 35 12.31 -12.13 23.42
N ARG A 36 11.55 -11.08 23.75
CA ARG A 36 10.11 -10.98 23.39
C ARG A 36 9.93 -10.92 21.88
N LYS A 37 8.92 -11.61 21.38
CA LYS A 37 8.52 -11.62 19.96
C LYS A 37 7.47 -10.55 19.69
N LEU A 38 7.66 -9.79 18.62
CA LEU A 38 6.69 -8.84 18.08
C LEU A 38 6.20 -9.38 16.74
N LYS A 39 4.89 -9.29 16.48
CA LYS A 39 4.31 -9.66 15.19
C LYS A 39 3.53 -8.46 14.66
N GLY A 40 3.98 -7.91 13.54
CA GLY A 40 3.22 -6.96 12.73
C GLY A 40 2.55 -7.68 11.57
N TRP A 41 1.43 -7.17 11.10
CA TRP A 41 0.73 -7.71 9.94
C TRP A 41 0.05 -6.62 9.12
N MET A 42 -0.16 -6.94 7.85
CA MET A 42 -1.01 -6.19 6.92
C MET A 42 -1.91 -7.18 6.19
N HIS A 43 -3.17 -6.81 5.98
CA HIS A 43 -4.16 -7.62 5.27
C HIS A 43 -5.08 -6.74 4.43
N THR A 44 -5.51 -7.27 3.28
CA THR A 44 -6.51 -6.67 2.40
C THR A 44 -7.31 -7.74 1.67
N GLU A 45 -8.57 -7.45 1.37
CA GLU A 45 -9.43 -8.29 0.51
C GLU A 45 -9.12 -8.11 -0.98
N TRP A 46 -8.33 -7.09 -1.33
CA TRP A 46 -7.93 -6.82 -2.70
C TRP A 46 -6.92 -7.84 -3.22
N ASP A 47 -6.95 -8.04 -4.54
CA ASP A 47 -5.91 -8.79 -5.20
C ASP A 47 -4.58 -8.01 -5.25
N PRO A 48 -3.44 -8.71 -5.17
CA PRO A 48 -2.13 -8.07 -5.15
C PRO A 48 -1.71 -7.49 -6.50
N GLY A 49 -2.39 -7.84 -7.60
CA GLY A 49 -1.96 -7.52 -8.96
C GLY A 49 -2.66 -6.32 -9.59
N HIS A 50 -3.94 -6.11 -9.27
CA HIS A 50 -4.81 -5.16 -9.99
C HIS A 50 -5.52 -4.21 -9.05
N GLY A 51 -6.58 -4.67 -8.37
CA GLY A 51 -7.42 -3.84 -7.51
C GLY A 51 -6.63 -3.23 -6.36
N GLY A 52 -5.79 -4.02 -5.70
CA GLY A 52 -4.96 -3.54 -4.60
C GLY A 52 -3.92 -2.52 -5.07
N THR A 53 -3.27 -2.78 -6.20
CA THR A 53 -2.31 -1.86 -6.82
C THR A 53 -2.98 -0.54 -7.22
N ALA A 54 -4.14 -0.61 -7.87
CA ALA A 54 -4.89 0.57 -8.29
C ALA A 54 -5.35 1.39 -7.07
N ALA A 55 -5.88 0.74 -6.03
CA ALA A 55 -6.30 1.42 -4.81
C ALA A 55 -5.12 2.12 -4.12
N MET A 56 -3.97 1.43 -3.96
CA MET A 56 -2.76 2.03 -3.41
C MET A 56 -2.26 3.23 -4.22
N LEU A 57 -2.29 3.13 -5.55
CA LEU A 57 -1.86 4.20 -6.44
C LEU A 57 -2.78 5.42 -6.37
N VAL A 58 -4.10 5.21 -6.38
CA VAL A 58 -5.09 6.29 -6.32
C VAL A 58 -5.02 7.03 -4.98
N ASP A 59 -4.93 6.31 -3.87
CA ASP A 59 -4.84 6.95 -2.55
C ASP A 59 -3.50 7.66 -2.34
N ALA A 60 -2.39 7.13 -2.88
CA ALA A 60 -1.11 7.84 -2.90
C ALA A 60 -1.20 9.13 -3.73
N ALA A 61 -1.79 9.07 -4.94
CA ALA A 61 -1.99 10.25 -5.77
C ALA A 61 -2.91 11.28 -5.10
N TYR A 62 -3.96 10.82 -4.41
CA TYR A 62 -4.85 11.69 -3.64
C TYR A 62 -4.10 12.41 -2.52
N CYS A 63 -3.29 11.68 -1.74
CA CYS A 63 -2.47 12.28 -0.68
C CYS A 63 -1.56 13.37 -1.24
N LEU A 64 -0.81 13.09 -2.30
CA LEU A 64 0.10 14.05 -2.92
C LEU A 64 -0.64 15.27 -3.51
N ALA A 65 -1.81 15.07 -4.10
CA ALA A 65 -2.54 16.14 -4.78
C ALA A 65 -3.40 17.00 -3.83
N ARG A 66 -3.83 16.45 -2.68
CA ARG A 66 -4.87 17.07 -1.83
C ARG A 66 -4.46 17.24 -0.37
N LEU A 67 -3.42 16.56 0.09
CA LEU A 67 -3.03 16.53 1.51
C LEU A 67 -1.60 17.05 1.75
N GLU A 68 -1.04 17.83 0.83
CA GLU A 68 0.34 18.36 0.92
C GLU A 68 0.68 18.99 2.29
N PRO A 69 -0.16 19.86 2.89
CA PRO A 69 0.14 20.41 4.22
C PRO A 69 0.24 19.35 5.33
N GLN A 70 -0.56 18.28 5.25
CA GLN A 70 -0.49 17.16 6.18
C GLN A 70 0.76 16.31 5.94
N LEU A 71 1.16 16.12 4.68
CA LEU A 71 2.37 15.39 4.33
C LEU A 71 3.62 16.11 4.83
N GLU A 72 3.70 17.43 4.63
CA GLU A 72 4.81 18.25 5.11
C GLU A 72 4.89 18.24 6.65
N ALA A 73 3.75 18.33 7.33
CA ALA A 73 3.69 18.30 8.79
C ALA A 73 4.13 16.93 9.37
N GLU A 74 3.77 15.83 8.70
CA GLU A 74 4.13 14.46 9.11
C GLU A 74 5.61 14.14 8.81
N THR A 75 6.08 14.47 7.61
CA THR A 75 7.35 13.94 7.09
C THR A 75 8.46 14.98 7.01
N GLY A 76 8.12 16.27 7.07
CA GLY A 76 9.04 17.38 6.78
C GLY A 76 9.51 17.42 5.31
N GLN A 77 8.93 16.61 4.42
CA GLN A 77 9.31 16.54 3.01
C GLN A 77 8.42 17.45 2.16
N THR A 78 9.05 18.26 1.32
CA THR A 78 8.36 19.14 0.36
C THR A 78 8.57 18.69 -1.09
N GLY A 79 9.21 17.52 -1.31
CA GLY A 79 9.48 16.96 -2.63
C GLY A 79 10.67 15.99 -2.68
N GLY A 80 10.87 15.32 -3.83
CA GLY A 80 12.00 14.42 -4.07
C GLY A 80 11.61 13.09 -4.74
N TYR A 81 12.60 12.20 -4.89
CA TYR A 81 12.40 10.82 -5.36
C TYR A 81 12.35 9.90 -4.15
N LEU A 82 11.17 9.82 -3.54
CA LEU A 82 10.98 9.21 -2.23
C LEU A 82 10.17 7.92 -2.34
N THR A 83 10.43 7.01 -1.41
CA THR A 83 9.52 5.87 -1.18
C THR A 83 8.25 6.36 -0.49
N PRO A 84 7.11 5.65 -0.64
CA PRO A 84 5.83 6.09 -0.07
C PRO A 84 5.89 6.39 1.43
N TYR A 85 6.62 5.58 2.20
CA TYR A 85 6.79 5.80 3.64
C TYR A 85 7.49 7.14 3.94
N LEU A 86 8.56 7.46 3.21
CA LEU A 86 9.29 8.73 3.42
C LEU A 86 8.50 9.95 2.93
N ALA A 87 7.72 9.79 1.86
CA ALA A 87 6.95 10.89 1.28
C ALA A 87 5.65 11.20 2.05
N MET A 88 4.99 10.16 2.59
CA MET A 88 3.61 10.30 3.08
C MET A 88 3.35 9.69 4.46
N GLY A 89 4.27 8.89 4.98
CA GLY A 89 4.21 8.35 6.34
C GLY A 89 2.86 7.82 6.77
N GLU A 90 2.42 8.27 7.94
CA GLU A 90 1.15 7.87 8.56
C GLU A 90 -0.08 8.38 7.79
N VAL A 91 0.03 9.50 7.06
CA VAL A 91 -1.09 10.07 6.29
C VAL A 91 -1.57 9.09 5.22
N LEU A 92 -0.65 8.51 4.45
CA LEU A 92 -0.99 7.48 3.47
C LEU A 92 -1.56 6.22 4.14
N ARG A 93 -0.97 5.80 5.27
CA ARG A 93 -1.45 4.62 6.00
C ARG A 93 -2.91 4.75 6.44
N GLN A 94 -3.29 5.94 6.90
CA GLN A 94 -4.67 6.25 7.31
C GLN A 94 -5.61 6.32 6.11
N GLN A 95 -5.19 6.97 5.04
CA GLN A 95 -5.95 7.06 3.79
C GLN A 95 -6.30 5.65 3.28
N LEU A 96 -5.31 4.77 3.17
CA LEU A 96 -5.50 3.39 2.70
C LEU A 96 -6.41 2.56 3.62
N ALA A 97 -6.32 2.78 4.94
CA ALA A 97 -7.20 2.09 5.89
C ALA A 97 -8.66 2.55 5.76
N GLN A 98 -8.89 3.83 5.49
CA GLN A 98 -10.24 4.42 5.40
C GLN A 98 -10.89 4.19 4.04
N HIS A 99 -10.12 4.23 2.96
CA HIS A 99 -10.65 4.29 1.60
C HIS A 99 -10.32 3.05 0.75
N ALA A 100 -9.23 2.36 1.06
CA ALA A 100 -8.79 1.17 0.31
C ALA A 100 -8.95 -0.15 1.09
N GLY A 101 -9.50 -0.16 2.30
CA GLY A 101 -9.71 -1.41 3.06
C GLY A 101 -8.42 -2.18 3.35
N ILE A 102 -7.28 -1.48 3.44
CA ILE A 102 -5.99 -2.07 3.78
C ILE A 102 -5.75 -1.89 5.28
N HIS A 103 -5.65 -3.00 6.00
CA HIS A 103 -5.60 -3.01 7.46
C HIS A 103 -4.25 -3.49 7.96
N TRP A 104 -3.89 -3.02 9.15
CA TRP A 104 -2.59 -3.26 9.78
C TRP A 104 -2.81 -3.52 11.26
N GLY A 105 -1.90 -4.29 11.86
CA GLY A 105 -1.88 -4.48 13.31
C GLY A 105 -0.53 -4.95 13.81
N ALA A 106 -0.32 -4.84 15.12
CA ALA A 106 0.86 -5.34 15.79
C ALA A 106 0.49 -5.94 17.16
N GLU A 107 1.13 -7.05 17.52
CA GLU A 107 0.94 -7.75 18.79
C GLU A 107 2.28 -8.18 19.39
N VAL A 108 2.37 -8.20 20.72
CA VAL A 108 3.44 -8.90 21.44
C VAL A 108 3.04 -10.36 21.53
N ALA A 109 3.81 -11.24 20.90
CA ALA A 109 3.59 -12.67 21.04
C ALA A 109 4.13 -13.11 22.41
N GLY A 110 3.21 -13.55 23.27
CA GLY A 110 3.50 -14.16 24.57
C GLY A 110 4.24 -15.49 24.47
#